data_AF-A0A7Z8QLI2-F1
#
_entry.id   AF-A0A7Z8QLI2-F1
#
_cell.length_a   1.000
_cell.length_b   1.000
_cell.length_c   1.000
_cell.angle_alpha   90.00
_cell.angle_beta   90.00
_cell.angle_gamma   90.00
#
_symmetry.space_group_name_H-M   'P 1'
#
loop_
_entity.id
_entity.type
_entity.pdbx_description
1 polymer ?
#
loop_
_entity_poly.entity_id
_entity_poly.type
_entity_poly.pdbx_seq_one_letter_code
_entity_poly.pdbx_strand_id
1 'polypeptide(L)' 'MTELAEQRINFIAQLHEVFLLKKGYGAFAYISVAEVIDLFNNYLDSGEPAELFINRYVRSV' A
#
# COMPACT_ATOMS: atom_id res chain seq x y z
N MET A 1 9.44 -8.61 16.62
CA MET A 1 9.04 -7.98 15.34
C MET A 1 9.91 -6.76 15.17
N THR A 2 10.46 -6.49 13.98
CA THR A 2 11.24 -5.25 13.74
C THR A 2 10.29 -4.12 13.37
N GLU A 3 10.66 -2.87 13.67
CA GLU A 3 9.87 -1.68 13.32
C GLU A 3 9.52 -1.65 11.82
N LEU A 4 10.50 -1.98 10.97
CA LEU A 4 10.30 -2.07 9.52
C LEU A 4 9.27 -3.14 9.11
N ALA A 5 9.25 -4.29 9.81
CA ALA A 5 8.28 -5.34 9.53
C ALA A 5 6.86 -4.90 9.93
N GLU A 6 6.72 -4.19 11.04
CA GLU A 6 5.45 -3.64 11.49
C GLU A 6 4.93 -2.54 10.54
N GLN A 7 5.80 -1.60 10.12
CA GLN A 7 5.47 -0.59 9.12
C GLN A 7 4.99 -1.23 7.81
N ARG A 8 5.65 -2.30 7.36
CA ARG A 8 5.24 -3.03 6.16
C ARG A 8 3.86 -3.67 6.30
N ILE A 9 3.62 -4.36 7.42
CA ILE A 9 2.31 -4.98 7.70
C ILE A 9 1.21 -3.93 7.70
N ASN A 10 1.42 -2.81 8.39
CA ASN A 10 0.45 -1.73 8.50
C ASN A 10 0.19 -1.06 7.15
N PHE A 11 1.24 -0.79 6.36
CA PHE A 11 1.09 -0.24 5.01
C PHE A 11 0.27 -1.15 4.10
N ILE A 12 0.58 -2.45 4.07
CA ILE A 12 -0.13 -3.43 3.24
C ILE A 12 -1.59 -3.56 3.68
N ALA A 13 -1.87 -3.55 4.98
CA ALA A 13 -3.24 -3.58 5.50
C ALA A 13 -4.05 -2.35 5.02
N GLN A 14 -3.49 -1.15 5.17
CA GLN A 14 -4.13 0.09 4.68
C GLN A 14 -4.33 0.08 3.17
N LEU A 15 -3.35 -0.42 2.40
CA LEU A 15 -3.46 -0.55 0.95
C LEU A 15 -4.65 -1.44 0.58
N HIS A 16 -4.76 -2.61 1.20
CA HIS A 16 -5.88 -3.53 0.97
C HIS A 16 -7.23 -2.90 1.33
N GLU A 17 -7.32 -2.17 2.44
CA GLU A 17 -8.54 -1.47 2.85
C GLU A 17 -8.96 -0.43 1.81
N VAL A 18 -8.04 0.42 1.35
CA VAL A 18 -8.35 1.45 0.34
C VAL A 18 -8.75 0.82 -0.99
N PHE A 19 -8.09 -0.26 -1.42
CA PHE A 19 -8.51 -1.03 -2.60
C PHE A 19 -9.92 -1.60 -2.45
N LEU A 20 -10.23 -2.20 -1.29
CA LEU A 20 -11.57 -2.74 -1.01
C LEU A 20 -12.63 -1.64 -1.09
N LEU A 21 -12.38 -0.48 -0.49
CA LEU A 21 -13.32 0.65 -0.48
C LEU A 21 -13.50 1.31 -1.86
N LYS A 22 -12.44 1.38 -2.67
CA LYS A 22 -12.46 2.12 -3.95
C LYS A 22 -12.70 1.27 -5.18
N LYS A 23 -12.37 -0.02 -5.13
CA LYS A 23 -12.38 -0.93 -6.28
C LYS A 23 -13.22 -2.18 -6.03
N GLY A 24 -13.60 -2.47 -4.79
CA GLY A 24 -14.48 -3.58 -4.42
C GLY A 24 -13.76 -4.91 -4.13
N TYR A 25 -12.45 -4.98 -4.37
CA TYR A 25 -11.60 -6.12 -4.05
C TYR A 25 -10.28 -5.63 -3.42
N GLY A 26 -9.57 -6.51 -2.70
CA GLY A 26 -8.27 -6.19 -2.12
C GLY A 26 -7.18 -5.97 -3.18
N ALA A 27 -6.06 -5.37 -2.75
CA ALA A 27 -4.95 -4.98 -3.63
C ALA A 27 -4.47 -6.10 -4.57
N PHE A 28 -4.34 -7.33 -4.07
CA PHE A 28 -3.87 -8.47 -4.87
C PHE A 28 -4.80 -8.94 -6.00
N ALA A 29 -6.01 -8.39 -6.11
CA ALA A 29 -6.83 -8.58 -7.31
C ALA A 29 -6.37 -7.72 -8.50
N TYR A 30 -5.57 -6.68 -8.25
CA TYR A 30 -5.16 -5.68 -9.23
C TYR A 30 -3.65 -5.66 -9.46
N ILE A 31 -2.87 -5.94 -8.42
CA ILE A 31 -1.42 -5.81 -8.44
C ILE A 31 -0.76 -7.01 -7.81
N SER A 32 0.44 -7.34 -8.27
CA SER A 32 1.23 -8.45 -7.77
C SER A 32 1.85 -8.15 -6.40
N VAL A 33 2.32 -9.20 -5.72
CA VAL A 33 3.09 -9.06 -4.47
C VAL A 33 4.37 -8.25 -4.70
N ALA A 34 5.04 -8.43 -5.85
CA ALA A 34 6.24 -7.68 -6.19
C ALA A 34 5.94 -6.16 -6.27
N GLU A 35 4.87 -5.78 -6.95
CA GLU A 35 4.43 -4.38 -7.04
C GLU A 35 4.10 -3.77 -5.68
N VAL A 36 3.51 -4.55 -4.76
CA VAL A 36 3.25 -4.07 -3.39
C VAL A 36 4.54 -3.83 -2.62
N ILE A 37 5.56 -4.68 -2.79
CA ILE A 37 6.86 -4.48 -2.15
C ILE A 37 7.56 -3.25 -2.71
N ASP A 38 7.55 -3.08 -4.03
CA ASP A 38 8.14 -1.89 -4.67
C ASP A 38 7.40 -0.61 -4.24
N LEU A 39 6.07 -0.68 -4.14
CA LEU A 39 5.24 0.42 -3.65
C LEU A 39 5.57 0.80 -2.20
N PHE A 40 5.82 -0.19 -1.33
CA PHE A 40 6.24 0.06 0.04
C PHE A 40 7.62 0.72 0.12
N ASN A 41 8.58 0.30 -0.71
CA ASN A 41 9.90 0.93 -0.77
C ASN A 41 9.78 2.40 -1.23
N ASN A 42 8.98 2.65 -2.28
CA ASN A 42 8.71 4.01 -2.75
C ASN A 42 8.03 4.88 -1.68
N TYR A 43 7.14 4.29 -0.88
CA TYR A 43 6.52 4.97 0.26
C TYR A 43 7.57 5.38 1.30
N LEU A 44 8.49 4.49 1.67
CA LEU A 44 9.56 4.80 2.62
C LEU A 44 10.43 5.97 2.15
N ASP A 45 10.75 6.01 0.85
CA ASP A 45 11.55 7.08 0.25
C ASP A 45 10.78 8.40 0.12
N SER A 46 9.45 8.35 0.08
CA SER A 46 8.61 9.54 -0.12
C SER A 46 8.58 10.48 1.09
N GLY A 47 8.72 9.95 2.31
CA GLY A 47 8.46 10.69 3.55
C GLY A 47 7.01 11.18 3.70
N GLU A 48 6.09 10.77 2.82
CA GLU A 48 4.68 11.14 2.87
C GLU A 48 3.92 10.30 3.90
N PRO A 49 2.79 10.79 4.44
CA PRO A 49 1.86 9.94 5.19
C PRO A 49 1.31 8.80 4.31
N ALA A 50 1.24 7.59 4.86
CA ALA A 50 0.82 6.39 4.13
C ALA A 50 -0.56 6.57 3.46
N GLU A 51 -1.53 7.16 4.17
CA GLU A 51 -2.87 7.40 3.63
C GLU A 51 -2.85 8.22 2.34
N LEU A 52 -2.05 9.29 2.28
CA LEU A 52 -1.95 10.17 1.13
C LEU A 52 -1.30 9.46 -0.06
N PHE A 53 -0.21 8.74 0.21
CA PHE A 53 0.53 7.97 -0.78
C PHE A 53 -0.34 6.87 -1.39
N ILE A 54 -1.01 6.07 -0.54
CA ILE A 54 -1.89 4.97 -0.93
C ILE A 54 -3.08 5.50 -1.75
N ASN A 55 -3.76 6.55 -1.29
CA ASN A 55 -4.91 7.10 -2.02
C ASN A 55 -4.52 7.61 -3.42
N ARG A 56 -3.33 8.19 -3.56
CA ARG A 56 -2.82 8.64 -4.87
C ARG A 56 -2.58 7.45 -5.79
N TYR A 57 -1.92 6.42 -5.28
CA TYR A 57 -1.64 5.20 -6.05
C TYR A 57 -2.91 4.46 -6.48
N VAL A 58 -3.85 4.23 -5.57
CA VAL A 58 -5.11 3.49 -5.87
C VAL A 58 -5.97 4.23 -6.90
N ARG A 59 -5.85 5.56 -7.00
CA ARG A 59 -6.52 6.35 -8.05
C ARG A 59 -5.87 6.19 -9.43
N SER A 60 -4.58 5.86 -9.50
CA SER A 60 -3.85 5.69 -10.77
C SER A 60 -3.91 4.28 -11.34
N VAL A 61 -4.23 3.28 -10.51
CA VAL A 61 -4.58 1.90 -10.93
C VAL A 61 -6.01 1.87 -11.44
#